data_AF-U2ESG2-F1
#
_entry.id   AF-U2ESG2-F1
#
_cell.length_a   1.000
_cell.length_b   1.000
_cell.length_c   1.000
_cell.angle_alpha   90.00
_cell.angle_beta   90.00
_cell.angle_gamma   90.00
#
_symmetry.space_group_name_H-M   'P 1'
#
loop_
_entity.id
_entity.type
_entity.pdbx_description
1 polymer ?
#
loop_
_entity_poly.entity_id
_entity_poly.type
_entity_poly.pdbx_seq_one_letter_code
_entity_poly.pdbx_strand_id
1 'polypeptide(L)'
;MKITCDVIQDLMPSYIDGILSENSRALVEEHMGTCQECRKMLEIMKEEQGKEQARIRSSVASVAGCGTGGTENTESNANTGSVAALKKIRKKLIIRRVLTAAVAVILTLIAAAAGYDHWYFNEKYMTLENSGMYVKNNSLYSSNNLINRMKVQYTEDGKTEFIYAIDAPYAGTLELKGDDMLLQDFSKKTEEVSPEDDSTPETVKEVYYMSEEAGKKSLELTELEAKGELEAAEKIVDEMKQESKLIWSEQEDRNTASSMLK
;
A
#
# COMPACT_ATOMS: atom_id res chain seq x y z
N MET A 1 35.65 19.41 -29.81
CA MET A 1 34.28 19.96 -29.82
C MET A 1 34.31 21.20 -28.95
N LYS A 2 34.01 22.39 -29.47
CA LYS A 2 34.03 23.61 -28.66
C LYS A 2 32.77 23.60 -27.79
N ILE A 3 32.93 23.52 -26.48
CA ILE A 3 31.80 23.61 -25.53
C ILE A 3 31.23 25.03 -25.62
N THR A 4 29.91 25.14 -25.69
CA THR A 4 29.21 26.43 -25.78
C THR A 4 29.18 27.12 -24.42
N CYS A 5 29.07 28.45 -24.44
CA CYS A 5 28.98 29.24 -23.20
C CYS A 5 27.80 28.81 -22.32
N ASP A 6 26.69 28.38 -22.92
CA ASP A 6 25.47 27.96 -22.20
C ASP A 6 25.74 26.76 -21.28
N VAL A 7 26.43 25.74 -21.80
CA VAL A 7 26.79 24.55 -21.01
C VAL A 7 27.75 24.91 -19.86
N ILE A 8 28.64 25.88 -20.08
CA ILE A 8 29.56 26.35 -19.04
C ILE A 8 28.81 27.17 -17.98
N GLN A 9 27.86 28.00 -18.39
CA GLN A 9 27.01 28.78 -17.48
C GLN A 9 26.17 27.90 -16.55
N ASP A 10 25.62 26.80 -17.06
CA ASP A 10 24.88 25.83 -16.24
C ASP A 10 25.77 25.15 -15.18
N LEU A 11 27.06 24.96 -15.49
CA LEU A 11 28.02 24.33 -14.58
C LEU A 11 28.67 25.31 -13.60
N MET A 12 28.61 26.63 -13.85
CA MET A 12 29.26 27.65 -13.03
C MET A 12 28.83 27.67 -11.55
N PRO A 13 27.54 27.53 -11.18
CA PRO A 13 27.14 27.45 -9.78
C PRO A 13 27.84 26.31 -9.04
N SER A 14 27.86 25.12 -9.67
CA SER A 14 28.50 23.93 -9.13
C SER A 14 30.04 24.03 -9.09
N TYR A 15 30.63 24.77 -10.03
CA TYR A 15 32.06 25.10 -10.04
C TYR A 15 32.43 25.99 -8.84
N ILE A 16 31.65 27.05 -8.59
CA ILE A 16 31.85 27.96 -7.45
C ILE A 16 31.71 27.20 -6.12
N ASP A 17 30.72 26.33 -6.03
CA ASP A 17 30.45 25.53 -4.83
C ASP A 17 31.49 24.38 -4.63
N GLY A 18 32.39 24.18 -5.59
CA GLY A 18 33.46 23.19 -5.52
C GLY A 18 33.00 21.73 -5.59
N ILE A 19 31.79 21.48 -6.10
CA ILE A 19 31.16 20.14 -6.13
C ILE A 19 31.34 19.42 -7.46
N LEU A 20 31.93 20.06 -8.48
CA LEU A 20 32.23 19.42 -9.76
C LEU A 20 33.31 18.34 -9.63
N SER A 21 33.12 17.26 -10.38
CA SER A 21 34.15 16.25 -10.62
C SER A 21 35.36 16.85 -11.33
N GLU A 22 36.51 16.21 -11.22
CA GLU A 22 37.78 16.71 -11.77
C GLU A 22 37.72 16.91 -13.30
N ASN A 23 37.11 15.98 -14.01
CA ASN A 23 36.90 16.08 -15.47
C ASN A 23 36.02 17.28 -15.83
N SER A 24 34.89 17.48 -15.14
CA SER A 24 33.99 18.61 -15.41
C SER A 24 34.62 19.96 -15.02
N ARG A 25 35.49 19.97 -14.01
CA ARG A 25 36.24 21.16 -13.59
C ARG A 25 37.24 21.60 -14.65
N ALA A 26 38.02 20.65 -15.19
CA ALA A 26 38.98 20.92 -16.25
C ALA A 26 38.29 21.52 -17.49
N LEU A 27 37.09 21.05 -17.84
CA LEU A 27 36.30 21.60 -18.95
C LEU A 27 35.88 23.06 -18.73
N VAL A 28 35.48 23.40 -17.51
CA VAL A 28 35.14 24.80 -17.16
C VAL A 28 36.39 25.67 -17.21
N GLU A 29 37.51 25.21 -16.65
CA GLU A 29 38.78 25.97 -16.64
C GLU A 29 39.35 26.20 -18.04
N GLU A 30 39.29 25.19 -18.91
CA GLU A 30 39.72 25.29 -20.32
C GLU A 30 38.89 26.34 -21.09
N HIS A 31 37.56 26.32 -20.93
CA HIS A 31 36.69 27.30 -21.56
C HIS A 31 36.90 28.70 -20.97
N MET A 32 37.04 28.81 -19.64
CA MET A 32 37.32 30.07 -18.97
C MET A 32 38.71 30.63 -19.31
N GLY A 33 39.65 29.82 -19.78
CA GLY A 33 40.93 30.29 -20.32
C GLY A 33 40.76 31.11 -21.61
N THR A 34 39.75 30.78 -22.43
CA THR A 34 39.56 31.34 -23.78
C THR A 34 38.35 32.27 -23.92
N CYS A 35 37.38 32.21 -23.00
CA CYS A 35 36.15 33.01 -23.04
C CYS A 35 36.13 34.11 -21.97
N GLN A 36 36.10 35.38 -22.39
CA GLN A 36 36.06 36.53 -21.49
C GLN A 36 34.68 36.75 -20.85
N GLU A 37 33.60 36.41 -21.54
CA GLU A 37 32.23 36.62 -21.04
C GLU A 37 31.91 35.68 -19.88
N CYS A 38 32.32 34.41 -19.96
CA CYS A 38 32.19 33.47 -18.85
C CYS A 38 33.04 33.88 -17.63
N ARG A 39 34.20 34.53 -17.81
CA ARG A 39 35.01 35.07 -16.69
C ARG A 39 34.29 36.19 -15.94
N LYS A 40 33.74 37.16 -16.66
CA LYS A 40 32.96 38.25 -16.04
C LYS A 40 31.74 37.72 -15.30
N MET A 41 31.04 36.75 -15.89
CA MET A 41 29.87 36.13 -15.26
C MET A 41 30.24 35.42 -13.94
N LEU A 42 31.37 34.69 -13.91
CA LEU A 42 31.84 34.04 -12.68
C LEU A 42 32.15 35.06 -11.57
N GLU A 43 32.74 36.21 -11.91
CA GLU A 43 33.02 37.27 -10.94
C GLU A 43 31.73 37.85 -10.35
N ILE A 44 30.73 38.14 -11.20
CA ILE A 44 29.41 38.62 -10.77
C ILE A 44 28.76 37.60 -9.83
N MET A 45 28.78 36.31 -10.17
CA MET A 45 28.19 35.25 -9.35
C MET A 45 28.91 35.08 -7.99
N LYS A 46 30.23 35.25 -7.94
CA LYS A 46 31.00 35.22 -6.69
C LYS A 46 30.69 36.43 -5.80
N GLU A 47 30.49 37.60 -6.41
CA GLU A 47 30.12 38.82 -5.68
C GLU A 47 28.68 38.73 -5.13
N GLU A 48 27.74 38.19 -5.92
CA GLU A 48 26.36 37.91 -5.52
C GLU A 48 26.29 36.87 -4.38
N GLN A 49 27.02 35.75 -4.47
CA GLN A 49 27.12 34.78 -3.37
C GLN A 49 27.71 35.40 -2.10
N GLY A 50 28.68 36.30 -2.23
CA GLY A 50 29.25 37.02 -1.08
C GLY A 50 28.22 37.92 -0.39
N LYS A 51 27.39 38.62 -1.15
CA LYS A 51 26.30 39.49 -0.66
C LYS A 51 25.16 38.67 -0.04
N GLU A 52 24.82 37.53 -0.61
CA GLU A 52 23.77 36.64 -0.10
C GLU A 52 24.20 35.90 1.16
N GLN A 53 25.45 35.42 1.24
CA GLN A 53 26.01 34.87 2.48
C GLN A 53 26.14 35.93 3.58
N ALA A 54 26.39 37.19 3.23
CA ALA A 54 26.37 38.31 4.17
C ALA A 54 24.95 38.62 4.67
N ARG A 55 23.92 38.55 3.82
CA ARG A 55 22.50 38.65 4.23
C ARG A 55 22.07 37.50 5.14
N ILE A 56 22.45 36.27 4.82
CA ILE A 56 22.16 35.08 5.66
C ILE A 56 22.93 35.13 6.98
N ARG A 57 24.16 35.68 7.02
CA ARG A 57 24.87 35.94 8.29
C ARG A 57 24.24 37.08 9.08
N SER A 58 23.73 38.11 8.41
CA SER A 58 23.05 39.25 9.05
C SER A 58 21.73 38.85 9.70
N SER A 59 20.98 37.90 9.13
CA SER A 59 19.72 37.39 9.72
C SER A 59 19.96 36.45 10.91
N VAL A 60 21.15 35.85 11.01
CA VAL A 60 21.57 35.05 12.18
C VAL A 60 22.21 35.93 13.26
N ALA A 61 22.85 37.05 12.90
CA ALA A 61 23.38 38.03 13.84
C ALA A 61 22.28 38.83 14.58
N SER A 62 21.08 38.98 14.01
CA SER A 62 19.92 39.57 14.70
C SER A 62 19.40 38.75 15.90
N VAL A 63 19.91 37.52 16.11
CA VAL A 63 19.58 36.67 17.28
C VAL A 63 20.68 36.69 18.34
N ALA A 64 21.86 37.27 18.07
CA ALA A 64 22.94 37.33 19.06
C ALA A 64 23.79 38.59 18.92
N GLY A 65 23.53 39.57 19.81
CA GLY A 65 24.60 40.41 20.36
C GLY A 65 24.41 41.92 20.24
N CYS A 66 23.79 42.51 21.26
CA CYS A 66 24.23 43.80 21.77
C CYS A 66 25.63 43.61 22.39
N GLY A 67 26.58 44.51 22.12
CA GLY A 67 27.86 44.57 22.84
C GLY A 67 29.11 44.65 21.97
N THR A 68 29.39 45.85 21.47
CA THR A 68 30.68 46.27 20.92
C THR A 68 31.68 46.60 22.02
N GLY A 69 32.93 46.15 21.86
CA GLY A 69 34.10 46.67 22.57
C GLY A 69 35.38 46.04 22.03
N GLY A 70 36.15 46.80 21.25
CA GLY A 70 37.27 46.30 20.44
C GLY A 70 38.57 46.03 21.19
N THR A 71 39.51 45.35 20.53
CA THR A 71 40.79 45.91 20.02
C THR A 71 41.63 44.82 19.34
N GLU A 72 42.11 45.18 18.15
CA GLU A 72 43.40 44.90 17.51
C GLU A 72 44.29 43.68 17.92
N ASN A 73 44.63 42.93 16.87
CA ASN A 73 45.94 42.31 16.55
C ASN A 73 46.46 41.18 17.45
N THR A 74 46.62 39.96 16.89
CA THR A 74 47.86 39.13 16.95
C THR A 74 47.64 37.81 16.22
N GLU A 75 48.61 37.46 15.37
CA GLU A 75 48.62 36.35 14.43
C GLU A 75 48.72 34.95 15.06
N SER A 76 48.22 33.98 14.28
CA SER A 76 48.82 32.66 14.03
C SER A 76 49.19 31.76 15.22
N ASN A 77 48.25 30.89 15.63
CA ASN A 77 48.48 29.42 15.80
C ASN A 77 47.29 28.64 16.41
N ALA A 78 46.14 29.27 16.66
CA ALA A 78 44.94 28.58 17.21
C ALA A 78 43.97 28.00 16.15
N ASN A 79 44.20 28.24 14.86
CA ASN A 79 43.20 28.04 13.81
C ASN A 79 43.02 26.59 13.33
N THR A 80 43.96 25.68 13.59
CA THR A 80 43.83 24.25 13.22
C THR A 80 42.92 23.49 14.17
N GLY A 81 42.92 23.83 15.47
CA GLY A 81 42.01 23.27 16.47
C GLY A 81 40.55 23.72 16.29
N SER A 82 40.35 25.00 15.95
CA SER A 82 39.00 25.57 15.74
C SER A 82 38.34 25.07 14.45
N VAL A 83 39.09 24.93 13.34
CA VAL A 83 38.56 24.39 12.07
C VAL A 83 38.21 22.91 12.20
N ALA A 84 39.00 22.10 12.90
CA ALA A 84 38.69 20.69 13.17
C ALA A 84 37.46 20.53 14.08
N ALA A 85 37.30 21.38 15.10
CA ALA A 85 36.13 21.42 15.98
C ALA A 85 34.86 21.84 15.22
N LEU A 86 34.95 22.86 14.36
CA LEU A 86 33.85 23.31 13.51
C LEU A 86 33.43 22.23 12.50
N LYS A 87 34.38 21.50 11.89
CA LYS A 87 34.08 20.35 11.01
C LYS A 87 33.33 19.24 11.77
N LYS A 88 33.71 18.93 13.01
CA LYS A 88 33.00 17.94 13.85
C LYS A 88 31.56 18.39 14.19
N ILE A 89 31.36 19.67 14.52
CA ILE A 89 30.04 20.24 14.80
C ILE A 89 29.17 20.23 13.55
N ARG A 90 29.70 20.68 12.40
CA ARG A 90 29.00 20.63 11.11
C ARG A 90 28.61 19.20 10.71
N LYS A 91 29.51 18.22 10.88
CA LYS A 91 29.20 16.81 10.62
C LYS A 91 28.09 16.28 11.53
N LYS A 92 28.09 16.61 12.83
CA LYS A 92 27.00 16.24 13.76
C LYS A 92 25.66 16.86 13.35
N LEU A 93 25.65 18.13 12.93
CA LEU A 93 24.44 18.80 12.46
C LEU A 93 23.92 18.22 11.14
N ILE A 94 24.80 17.90 10.19
CA ILE A 94 24.44 17.25 8.93
C ILE A 94 23.88 15.84 9.19
N ILE A 95 24.55 15.03 10.03
CA ILE A 95 24.05 13.70 10.40
C ILE A 95 22.67 13.81 11.04
N ARG A 96 22.46 14.73 11.99
CA ARG A 96 21.16 14.90 12.65
C ARG A 96 20.06 15.30 11.64
N ARG A 97 20.36 16.19 10.70
CA ARG A 97 19.42 16.58 9.62
C ARG A 97 19.09 15.41 8.70
N VAL A 98 20.11 14.65 8.28
CA VAL A 98 19.91 13.45 7.45
C VAL A 98 19.07 12.40 8.20
N LEU A 99 19.31 12.22 9.49
CA LEU A 99 18.57 11.28 10.33
C LEU A 99 17.10 11.71 10.49
N THR A 100 16.84 13.00 10.72
CA THR A 100 15.47 13.54 10.75
C THR A 100 14.76 13.39 9.41
N ALA A 101 15.45 13.67 8.29
CA ALA A 101 14.88 13.48 6.96
C ALA A 101 14.59 12.00 6.66
N ALA A 102 15.51 11.09 7.01
CA ALA A 102 15.31 9.66 6.82
C ALA A 102 14.12 9.13 7.63
N VAL A 103 13.99 9.53 8.89
CA VAL A 103 12.83 9.18 9.72
C VAL A 103 11.53 9.71 9.12
N ALA A 104 11.51 10.95 8.62
CA ALA A 104 10.34 11.51 7.97
C ALA A 104 9.93 10.69 6.74
N VAL A 105 10.89 10.32 5.88
CA VAL A 105 10.64 9.46 4.70
C VAL A 105 10.08 8.11 5.11
N ILE A 106 10.67 7.46 6.12
CA ILE A 106 10.18 6.16 6.62
C ILE A 106 8.75 6.28 7.13
N LEU A 107 8.44 7.32 7.93
CA LEU A 107 7.09 7.54 8.44
C LEU A 107 6.08 7.82 7.32
N THR A 108 6.47 8.58 6.29
CA THR A 108 5.63 8.80 5.10
C THR A 108 5.35 7.49 4.35
N LEU A 109 6.37 6.64 4.17
CA LEU A 109 6.20 5.34 3.54
C LEU A 109 5.28 4.41 4.35
N ILE A 110 5.42 4.39 5.68
CA ILE A 110 4.53 3.62 6.57
C ILE A 110 3.10 4.12 6.46
N ALA A 111 2.88 5.43 6.50
CA ALA A 111 1.54 6.01 6.36
C ALA A 111 0.92 5.73 4.97
N ALA A 112 1.73 5.80 3.92
CA ALA A 112 1.29 5.46 2.57
C ALA A 112 0.94 3.97 2.44
N ALA A 113 1.78 3.08 3.00
CA ALA A 113 1.54 1.65 3.01
C ALA A 113 0.29 1.30 3.82
N ALA A 114 0.12 1.87 5.02
CA ALA A 114 -1.07 1.65 5.85
C ALA A 114 -2.34 2.20 5.19
N GLY A 115 -2.26 3.38 4.55
CA GLY A 115 -3.38 3.94 3.79
C GLY A 115 -3.73 3.09 2.57
N TYR A 116 -2.74 2.56 1.87
CA TYR A 116 -2.93 1.64 0.75
C TYR A 116 -3.55 0.32 1.21
N ASP A 117 -3.02 -0.31 2.24
CA ASP A 117 -3.57 -1.55 2.81
C ASP A 117 -5.01 -1.35 3.27
N HIS A 118 -5.27 -0.28 4.01
CA HIS A 118 -6.62 0.03 4.46
C HIS A 118 -7.58 0.25 3.29
N TRP A 119 -7.16 0.98 2.25
CA TRP A 119 -8.00 1.18 1.08
C TRP A 119 -8.20 -0.11 0.27
N TYR A 120 -7.15 -0.90 0.10
CA TYR A 120 -7.16 -2.11 -0.72
C TYR A 120 -7.99 -3.23 -0.08
N PHE A 121 -7.86 -3.43 1.23
CA PHE A 121 -8.55 -4.49 1.98
C PHE A 121 -9.83 -4.01 2.68
N ASN A 122 -10.39 -2.86 2.31
CA ASN A 122 -11.69 -2.41 2.82
C ASN A 122 -12.84 -3.20 2.18
N GLU A 123 -12.92 -4.48 2.49
CA GLU A 123 -13.98 -5.37 2.05
C GLU A 123 -15.29 -5.05 2.80
N LYS A 124 -16.37 -4.85 2.05
CA LYS A 124 -17.70 -4.58 2.62
C LYS A 124 -18.64 -5.73 2.34
N TYR A 125 -19.37 -6.16 3.35
CA TYR A 125 -20.38 -7.20 3.16
C TYR A 125 -21.47 -6.77 2.17
N MET A 126 -21.86 -7.67 1.28
CA MET A 126 -23.00 -7.45 0.38
C MET A 126 -24.21 -8.24 0.88
N THR A 127 -25.39 -7.66 0.77
CA THR A 127 -26.65 -8.41 0.95
C THR A 127 -26.88 -9.33 -0.25
N LEU A 128 -27.72 -10.36 -0.07
CA LEU A 128 -28.11 -11.26 -1.17
C LEU A 128 -28.74 -10.49 -2.35
N GLU A 129 -29.48 -9.42 -2.07
CA GLU A 129 -30.08 -8.57 -3.10
C GLU A 129 -29.00 -7.79 -3.87
N ASN A 130 -28.07 -7.15 -3.15
CA ASN A 130 -27.01 -6.37 -3.77
C ASN A 130 -26.00 -7.24 -4.51
N SER A 131 -25.82 -8.51 -4.11
CA SER A 131 -24.95 -9.45 -4.81
C SER A 131 -25.57 -9.92 -6.14
N GLY A 132 -26.87 -9.69 -6.36
CA GLY A 132 -27.58 -10.16 -7.55
C GLY A 132 -27.69 -11.68 -7.63
N MET A 133 -27.36 -12.40 -6.54
CA MET A 133 -27.37 -13.85 -6.52
C MET A 133 -28.79 -14.41 -6.44
N TYR A 134 -29.04 -15.47 -7.19
CA TYR A 134 -30.29 -16.21 -7.13
C TYR A 134 -30.11 -17.65 -7.57
N VAL A 135 -30.97 -18.55 -7.09
CA VAL A 135 -30.96 -19.96 -7.47
C VAL A 135 -32.04 -20.21 -8.51
N LYS A 136 -31.69 -20.92 -9.59
CA LYS A 136 -32.61 -21.33 -10.65
C LYS A 136 -32.15 -22.67 -11.20
N ASN A 137 -33.10 -23.60 -11.39
CA ASN A 137 -32.84 -24.91 -11.99
C ASN A 137 -31.66 -25.67 -11.34
N ASN A 138 -31.59 -25.67 -10.00
CA ASN A 138 -30.52 -26.35 -9.26
C ASN A 138 -29.11 -25.77 -9.50
N SER A 139 -29.01 -24.50 -9.88
CA SER A 139 -27.73 -23.80 -9.96
C SER A 139 -27.85 -22.38 -9.40
N LEU A 140 -26.75 -21.88 -8.86
CA LEU A 140 -26.58 -20.53 -8.35
C LEU A 140 -26.04 -19.61 -9.44
N TYR A 141 -26.74 -18.51 -9.68
CA TYR A 141 -26.36 -17.48 -10.64
C TYR A 141 -26.18 -16.14 -9.94
N SER A 142 -25.54 -15.19 -10.63
CA SER A 142 -25.60 -13.78 -10.28
C SER A 142 -25.73 -12.89 -11.52
N SER A 143 -26.57 -11.85 -11.42
CA SER A 143 -26.65 -10.77 -12.41
C SER A 143 -25.51 -9.75 -12.30
N ASN A 144 -24.65 -9.88 -11.29
CA ASN A 144 -23.48 -9.05 -11.07
C ASN A 144 -22.18 -9.83 -11.31
N ASN A 145 -21.12 -9.08 -11.59
CA ASN A 145 -19.78 -9.62 -11.67
C ASN A 145 -19.21 -9.89 -10.27
N LEU A 146 -19.35 -11.13 -9.83
CA LEU A 146 -18.85 -11.59 -8.54
C LEU A 146 -17.45 -12.24 -8.58
N ILE A 147 -16.71 -12.09 -9.69
CA ILE A 147 -15.32 -12.54 -9.77
C ILE A 147 -14.51 -11.84 -8.67
N ASN A 148 -13.79 -12.63 -7.88
CA ASN A 148 -13.04 -12.18 -6.69
C ASN A 148 -13.90 -11.54 -5.57
N ARG A 149 -15.23 -11.66 -5.62
CA ARG A 149 -16.16 -11.13 -4.60
C ARG A 149 -16.89 -12.22 -3.82
N MET A 150 -17.18 -13.35 -4.46
CA MET A 150 -17.82 -14.47 -3.78
C MET A 150 -16.82 -15.17 -2.86
N LYS A 151 -17.28 -15.52 -1.67
CA LYS A 151 -16.54 -16.25 -0.64
C LYS A 151 -17.39 -17.44 -0.20
N VAL A 152 -16.72 -18.52 0.15
CA VAL A 152 -17.33 -19.78 0.56
C VAL A 152 -16.68 -20.23 1.87
N GLN A 153 -17.49 -20.73 2.80
CA GLN A 153 -17.06 -21.39 4.02
C GLN A 153 -17.85 -22.69 4.18
N TYR A 154 -17.13 -23.80 4.35
CA TYR A 154 -17.73 -25.10 4.67
C TYR A 154 -17.67 -25.33 6.18
N THR A 155 -18.66 -26.04 6.71
CA THR A 155 -18.58 -26.64 8.05
C THR A 155 -17.64 -27.84 8.05
N GLU A 156 -17.04 -28.18 9.19
CA GLU A 156 -16.13 -29.33 9.32
C GLU A 156 -16.77 -30.66 8.89
N ASP A 157 -18.08 -30.82 9.09
CA ASP A 157 -18.83 -32.01 8.66
C ASP A 157 -19.11 -32.06 7.14
N GLY A 158 -18.79 -30.98 6.42
CA GLY A 158 -18.95 -30.85 4.98
C GLY A 158 -20.40 -30.80 4.48
N LYS A 159 -21.39 -30.69 5.38
CA LYS A 159 -22.82 -30.73 4.99
C LYS A 159 -23.39 -29.35 4.70
N THR A 160 -22.86 -28.30 5.33
CA THR A 160 -23.35 -26.94 5.18
C THR A 160 -22.31 -26.10 4.43
N GLU A 161 -22.78 -25.39 3.40
CA GLU A 161 -21.99 -24.39 2.69
C GLU A 161 -22.55 -22.99 2.97
N PHE A 162 -21.71 -22.08 3.46
CA PHE A 162 -22.02 -20.67 3.62
C PHE A 162 -21.37 -19.88 2.49
N ILE A 163 -22.19 -19.22 1.67
CA ILE A 163 -21.76 -18.36 0.58
C ILE A 163 -22.07 -16.91 0.94
N TYR A 164 -21.17 -15.99 0.62
CA TYR A 164 -21.43 -14.57 0.71
C TYR A 164 -20.64 -13.79 -0.34
N ALA A 165 -21.09 -12.57 -0.61
CA ALA A 165 -20.38 -11.67 -1.48
C ALA A 165 -19.86 -10.45 -0.71
N ILE A 166 -18.72 -9.93 -1.15
CA ILE A 166 -18.14 -8.69 -0.66
C ILE A 166 -17.99 -7.68 -1.79
N ASP A 167 -18.15 -6.41 -1.48
CA ASP A 167 -17.71 -5.32 -2.32
C ASP A 167 -16.29 -4.93 -1.92
N ALA A 168 -15.37 -5.10 -2.85
CA ALA A 168 -13.95 -4.87 -2.63
C ALA A 168 -13.38 -3.97 -3.74
N PRO A 169 -12.59 -2.94 -3.40
CA PRO A 169 -12.03 -2.01 -4.40
C PRO A 169 -11.16 -2.67 -5.46
N TYR A 170 -10.53 -3.81 -5.15
CA TYR A 170 -9.68 -4.55 -6.08
C TYR A 170 -10.45 -5.39 -7.12
N ALA A 171 -11.75 -5.64 -6.91
CA ALA A 171 -12.51 -6.62 -7.70
C ALA A 171 -13.09 -6.04 -9.03
N GLY A 172 -12.70 -4.83 -9.43
CA GLY A 172 -13.13 -4.23 -10.71
C GLY A 172 -14.59 -3.77 -10.70
N THR A 173 -15.25 -3.73 -11.86
CA THR A 173 -16.65 -3.27 -11.96
C THR A 173 -17.64 -4.37 -11.55
N LEU A 174 -18.63 -4.01 -10.74
CA LEU A 174 -19.72 -4.92 -10.34
C LEU A 174 -20.70 -5.20 -11.49
N GLU A 175 -20.83 -4.29 -12.44
CA GLU A 175 -21.69 -4.49 -13.62
C GLU A 175 -21.19 -5.66 -14.48
N LEU A 176 -22.08 -6.63 -14.73
CA LEU A 176 -21.85 -7.73 -15.64
C LEU A 176 -22.32 -7.35 -17.05
N LYS A 177 -21.50 -7.61 -18.07
CA LYS A 177 -21.85 -7.38 -19.47
C LYS A 177 -22.20 -8.69 -20.14
N GLY A 178 -23.50 -8.99 -20.28
CA GLY A 178 -23.98 -10.19 -20.95
C GLY A 178 -25.02 -10.92 -20.13
N ASP A 179 -25.06 -12.24 -20.28
CA ASP A 179 -25.92 -13.13 -19.51
C ASP A 179 -25.43 -13.24 -18.06
N ASP A 180 -26.33 -13.68 -17.17
CA ASP A 180 -26.03 -13.91 -15.76
C ASP A 180 -24.90 -14.95 -15.59
N MET A 181 -24.03 -14.70 -14.62
CA MET A 181 -22.87 -15.54 -14.33
C MET A 181 -23.31 -16.78 -13.55
N LEU A 182 -23.00 -17.97 -14.07
CA LEU A 182 -23.09 -19.21 -13.31
C LEU A 182 -21.98 -19.22 -12.25
N LEU A 183 -22.36 -19.39 -10.99
CA LEU A 183 -21.45 -19.42 -9.86
C LEU A 183 -21.19 -20.83 -9.37
N GLN A 184 -22.24 -21.65 -9.35
CA GLN A 184 -22.19 -23.02 -8.86
C GLN A 184 -23.35 -23.81 -9.45
N ASP A 185 -23.09 -25.05 -9.87
CA ASP A 185 -24.08 -25.99 -10.38
C ASP A 185 -24.24 -27.15 -9.39
N PHE A 186 -25.31 -27.10 -8.59
CA PHE A 186 -25.57 -28.09 -7.55
C PHE A 186 -25.87 -29.50 -8.11
N SER A 187 -26.05 -29.63 -9.44
CA SER A 187 -26.20 -30.93 -10.09
C SER A 187 -24.87 -31.60 -10.42
N LYS A 188 -23.79 -30.81 -10.55
CA LYS A 188 -22.43 -31.32 -10.74
C LYS A 188 -21.83 -31.61 -9.39
N LYS A 189 -21.73 -32.89 -9.06
CA LYS A 189 -21.16 -33.34 -7.80
C LYS A 189 -19.70 -33.76 -7.95
N THR A 190 -18.91 -33.55 -6.90
CA THR A 190 -17.50 -33.91 -6.84
C THR A 190 -17.12 -34.47 -5.45
N GLU A 191 -16.13 -35.36 -5.42
CA GLU A 191 -15.52 -35.85 -4.17
C GLU A 191 -14.54 -34.82 -3.56
N GLU A 192 -14.16 -33.80 -4.33
CA GLU A 192 -13.31 -32.71 -3.84
C GLU A 192 -14.04 -31.87 -2.78
N VAL A 193 -13.38 -31.65 -1.64
CA VAL A 193 -13.96 -30.91 -0.51
C VAL A 193 -14.11 -29.42 -0.81
N SER A 194 -13.26 -28.88 -1.69
CA SER A 194 -13.26 -27.46 -2.08
C SER A 194 -12.91 -27.32 -3.57
N PRO A 195 -13.84 -27.64 -4.48
CA PRO A 195 -13.59 -27.60 -5.92
C PRO A 195 -13.19 -26.21 -6.42
N GLU A 196 -12.29 -26.17 -7.39
CA GLU A 196 -11.93 -24.93 -8.11
C GLU A 196 -12.87 -24.63 -9.28
N ASP A 197 -13.77 -25.56 -9.63
CA ASP A 197 -14.73 -25.43 -10.72
C ASP A 197 -16.14 -25.06 -10.21
N ASP A 198 -17.16 -25.18 -11.07
CA ASP A 198 -18.55 -24.87 -10.72
C ASP A 198 -19.28 -26.04 -10.04
N SER A 199 -18.58 -27.09 -9.61
CA SER A 199 -19.17 -28.26 -8.94
C SER A 199 -19.45 -28.01 -7.46
N THR A 200 -20.27 -28.87 -6.87
CA THR A 200 -20.58 -28.89 -5.44
C THR A 200 -20.08 -30.19 -4.80
N PRO A 201 -19.41 -30.15 -3.63
CA PRO A 201 -19.03 -31.37 -2.93
C PRO A 201 -20.24 -32.29 -2.66
N GLU A 202 -20.07 -33.60 -2.81
CA GLU A 202 -21.13 -34.60 -2.60
C GLU A 202 -21.73 -34.57 -1.18
N THR A 203 -20.92 -34.15 -0.20
CA THR A 203 -21.32 -34.06 1.20
C THR A 203 -22.28 -32.91 1.47
N VAL A 204 -22.26 -31.85 0.65
CA VAL A 204 -23.07 -30.64 0.87
C VAL A 204 -24.55 -30.95 0.65
N LYS A 205 -25.34 -30.68 1.70
CA LYS A 205 -26.79 -30.88 1.75
C LYS A 205 -27.56 -29.57 1.72
N GLU A 206 -26.93 -28.49 2.16
CA GLU A 206 -27.59 -27.20 2.27
C GLU A 206 -26.59 -26.06 2.06
N VAL A 207 -27.08 -25.02 1.40
CA VAL A 207 -26.30 -23.83 1.07
C VAL A 207 -27.07 -22.61 1.58
N TYR A 208 -26.38 -21.81 2.38
CA TYR A 208 -26.90 -20.58 2.97
C TYR A 208 -26.18 -19.37 2.38
N TYR A 209 -26.94 -18.34 2.01
CA TYR A 209 -26.36 -17.01 1.90
C TYR A 209 -26.13 -16.47 3.30
N MET A 210 -24.87 -16.41 3.70
CA MET A 210 -24.46 -15.95 5.02
C MET A 210 -24.87 -14.48 5.19
N SER A 211 -25.20 -14.07 6.42
CA SER A 211 -25.38 -12.66 6.75
C SER A 211 -24.10 -12.05 7.34
N GLU A 212 -24.05 -10.72 7.42
CA GLU A 212 -22.92 -10.04 8.06
C GLU A 212 -22.77 -10.44 9.54
N GLU A 213 -23.89 -10.60 10.27
CA GLU A 213 -23.88 -11.01 11.68
C GLU A 213 -23.38 -12.45 11.84
N ALA A 214 -23.83 -13.37 10.99
CA ALA A 214 -23.30 -14.74 10.95
C ALA A 214 -21.81 -14.74 10.57
N GLY A 215 -21.39 -13.89 9.63
CA GLY A 215 -20.01 -13.73 9.21
C GLY A 215 -19.07 -13.33 10.35
N LYS A 216 -19.54 -12.55 11.34
CA LYS A 216 -18.74 -12.20 12.53
C LYS A 216 -18.40 -13.41 13.40
N LYS A 217 -19.19 -14.49 13.33
CA LYS A 217 -18.97 -15.76 14.04
C LYS A 217 -18.09 -16.74 13.28
N SER A 218 -17.77 -16.46 12.01
CA SER A 218 -16.96 -17.31 11.14
C SER A 218 -15.60 -17.68 11.75
N LEU A 219 -14.90 -16.69 12.33
CA LEU A 219 -13.60 -16.91 12.97
C LEU A 219 -13.73 -17.79 14.22
N GLU A 220 -14.75 -17.55 15.04
CA GLU A 220 -15.03 -18.36 16.24
C GLU A 220 -15.32 -19.81 15.86
N LEU A 221 -16.13 -20.04 14.82
CA LEU A 221 -16.39 -21.38 14.29
C LEU A 221 -15.10 -22.09 13.90
N THR A 222 -14.25 -21.46 13.08
CA THR A 222 -12.97 -22.05 12.64
C THR A 222 -12.05 -22.36 13.81
N GLU A 223 -12.02 -21.52 14.85
CA GLU A 223 -11.20 -21.78 16.04
C GLU A 223 -11.72 -22.97 16.87
N LEU A 224 -13.05 -23.14 16.98
CA LEU A 224 -13.66 -24.26 17.69
C LEU A 224 -13.44 -25.58 16.96
N GLU A 225 -13.65 -25.60 15.64
CA GLU A 225 -13.37 -26.75 14.77
C GLU A 225 -11.88 -27.13 14.85
N ALA A 226 -10.96 -26.16 14.78
CA ALA A 226 -9.52 -26.43 14.91
C ALA A 226 -9.11 -27.01 16.28
N LYS A 227 -9.87 -26.73 17.34
CA LYS A 227 -9.67 -27.31 18.68
C LYS A 227 -10.37 -28.66 18.85
N GLY A 228 -11.21 -29.08 17.89
CA GLY A 228 -12.04 -30.28 17.99
C GLY A 228 -13.22 -30.12 18.97
N GLU A 229 -13.65 -28.89 19.27
CA GLU A 229 -14.78 -28.59 20.15
C GLU A 229 -16.11 -28.70 19.38
N LEU A 230 -16.42 -29.89 18.87
CA LEU A 230 -17.48 -30.14 17.89
C LEU A 230 -18.89 -29.69 18.35
N GLU A 231 -19.26 -29.94 19.62
CA GLU A 231 -20.59 -29.53 20.14
C GLU A 231 -20.74 -27.99 20.18
N ALA A 232 -19.66 -27.27 20.49
CA ALA A 232 -19.67 -25.82 20.50
C ALA A 232 -19.69 -25.26 19.08
N ALA A 233 -18.91 -25.85 18.17
CA ALA A 233 -18.92 -25.51 16.76
C ALA A 233 -20.31 -25.71 16.14
N GLU A 234 -20.98 -26.84 16.41
CA GLU A 234 -22.34 -27.12 15.93
C GLU A 234 -23.35 -26.06 16.40
N LYS A 235 -23.25 -25.63 17.66
CA LYS A 235 -24.09 -24.53 18.16
C LYS A 235 -23.86 -23.22 17.39
N ILE A 236 -22.60 -22.88 17.09
CA ILE A 236 -22.29 -21.68 16.29
C ILE A 236 -22.86 -21.81 14.88
N VAL A 237 -22.74 -22.98 14.25
CA VAL A 237 -23.33 -23.27 12.94
C VAL A 237 -24.85 -23.04 12.97
N ASP A 238 -25.56 -23.53 13.98
CA ASP A 238 -27.00 -23.33 14.12
C ASP A 238 -27.39 -21.86 14.25
N GLU A 239 -26.63 -21.09 15.06
CA GLU A 239 -26.83 -19.65 15.18
C GLU A 239 -26.57 -18.92 13.85
N MET A 240 -25.50 -19.30 13.13
CA MET A 240 -25.19 -18.75 11.82
C MET A 240 -26.31 -19.07 10.80
N LYS A 241 -26.86 -20.29 10.80
CA LYS A 241 -28.00 -20.68 9.94
C LYS A 241 -29.24 -19.85 10.24
N GLN A 242 -29.55 -19.58 11.51
CA GLN A 242 -30.70 -18.76 11.90
C GLN A 242 -30.60 -17.31 11.43
N GLU A 243 -29.37 -16.76 11.42
CA GLU A 243 -29.10 -15.40 10.97
C GLU A 243 -28.90 -15.30 9.45
N SER A 244 -28.81 -16.43 8.75
CA SER A 244 -28.53 -16.53 7.33
C SER A 244 -29.76 -16.96 6.55
N LYS A 245 -29.71 -16.83 5.22
CA LYS A 245 -30.82 -17.23 4.34
C LYS A 245 -30.49 -18.54 3.64
N LEU A 246 -31.28 -19.59 3.88
CA LEU A 246 -31.20 -20.81 3.07
C LEU A 246 -31.52 -20.46 1.60
N ILE A 247 -30.58 -20.75 0.70
CA ILE A 247 -30.75 -20.49 -0.74
C ILE A 247 -30.91 -21.77 -1.55
N TRP A 248 -30.39 -22.89 -1.05
CA TRP A 248 -30.53 -24.20 -1.66
C TRP A 248 -30.47 -25.31 -0.62
N SER A 249 -31.22 -26.38 -0.83
CA SER A 249 -31.08 -27.62 -0.08
C SER A 249 -31.28 -28.81 -1.02
N GLU A 250 -30.54 -29.88 -0.78
CA GLU A 250 -30.68 -31.12 -1.53
C GLU A 250 -32.09 -31.68 -1.33
N GLN A 251 -32.81 -31.86 -2.44
CA GLN A 251 -34.11 -32.54 -2.38
C GLN A 251 -33.84 -34.04 -2.34
N GLU A 252 -34.20 -34.70 -1.23
CA GLU A 252 -34.25 -36.16 -1.22
C GLU A 252 -35.24 -36.63 -2.29
N ASP A 253 -34.75 -37.34 -3.30
CA ASP A 253 -35.58 -37.99 -4.31
C ASP A 253 -36.51 -39.01 -3.64
N ARG A 254 -37.72 -38.56 -3.25
CA ARG A 254 -38.79 -39.42 -2.73
C ARG A 254 -39.30 -40.45 -3.75
N ASN A 255 -38.80 -40.42 -4.99
CA ASN A 255 -39.25 -41.29 -6.08
C ASN A 255 -38.57 -42.66 -6.13
N THR A 256 -37.45 -42.86 -5.43
CA THR A 256 -36.75 -44.17 -5.44
C THR A 256 -37.34 -45.18 -4.45
N ALA A 257 -38.15 -44.74 -3.48
CA ALA A 257 -38.85 -45.63 -2.55
C ALA A 257 -40.17 -46.22 -3.11
N SER A 258 -40.74 -45.64 -4.17
CA SER A 258 -42.01 -46.13 -4.75
C SER A 258 -41.81 -47.16 -5.87
N SER A 259 -40.63 -47.25 -6.48
CA SER A 259 -40.32 -48.25 -7.52
C SER A 259 -39.81 -49.58 -6.98
N MET A 260 -39.60 -49.73 -5.67
CA MET A 260 -39.23 -51.00 -5.02
C MET A 260 -40.42 -51.72 -4.35
N LEU A 261 -41.65 -51.24 -4.53
CA LEU A 261 -42.87 -51.82 -3.97
C LEU A 261 -43.93 -52.20 -5.02
N LYS A 262 -43.52 -52.53 -6.26
CA LYS A 262 -44.40 -53.18 -7.25
C LYS A 262 -43.77 -54.42 -7.84
#